data_AF-A0A6N3DCV8-F1
#
_entry.id   AF-A0A6N3DCV8-F1
#
_cell.length_a   1.000
_cell.length_b   1.000
_cell.length_c   1.000
_cell.angle_alpha   90.00
_cell.angle_beta   90.00
_cell.angle_gamma   90.00
#
_symmetry.space_group_name_H-M   'P 1'
#
loop_
_entity.id
_entity.type
_entity.pdbx_description
1 polymer ?
#
loop_
_entity_poly.entity_id
_entity_poly.type
_entity_poly.pdbx_seq_one_letter_code
_entity_poly.pdbx_strand_id
1 'polypeptide(L)'
;MGDLMERVFGEDYELVYYLRTGQLPEPDLFGTFPALPDKRKELKDKGQRKACGCMISKDIGMYNTCRHFCVYCYANTSRECVQKNVAQCSDNSENLI
;
A
#
# COMPACT_ATOMS: atom_id res chain seq x y z
N MET A 1 8.26 -4.46 10.56
CA MET A 1 7.22 -3.54 10.08
C MET A 1 5.89 -4.02 10.58
N GLY A 2 5.41 -5.22 10.24
CA GLY A 2 4.17 -5.76 10.83
C GLY A 2 4.15 -5.72 12.37
N ASP A 3 5.17 -6.27 13.04
CA ASP A 3 5.29 -6.23 14.51
C ASP A 3 5.47 -4.83 15.11
N LEU A 4 6.03 -3.92 14.32
CA LEU A 4 6.21 -2.52 14.75
C LEU A 4 4.88 -1.78 14.64
N MET A 5 4.15 -1.97 13.54
CA MET A 5 2.85 -1.36 13.31
C MET A 5 1.83 -1.84 14.34
N GLU A 6 1.77 -3.15 14.62
CA GLU A 6 0.87 -3.69 15.66
C GLU A 6 1.20 -3.15 17.07
N ARG A 7 2.47 -2.83 17.35
CA ARG A 7 2.88 -2.25 18.63
C ARG A 7 2.57 -0.76 18.74
N VAL A 8 2.74 -0.02 17.65
CA VAL A 8 2.56 1.45 17.64
C VAL A 8 1.08 1.81 17.45
N PHE A 9 0.37 1.04 16.64
CA PHE A 9 -1.03 1.26 16.25
C PHE A 9 -1.93 0.12 16.74
N GLY A 10 -1.64 -0.45 17.91
CA GLY A 10 -2.38 -1.59 18.45
C GLY A 10 -3.85 -1.30 18.79
N GLU A 11 -4.24 -0.03 18.85
CA GLU A 11 -5.62 0.41 19.06
C GLU A 11 -6.46 0.37 17.77
N ASP A 12 -5.82 0.37 16.59
CA ASP A 12 -6.51 0.31 15.31
C ASP A 12 -6.88 -1.14 14.98
N TYR A 13 -8.12 -1.49 15.30
CA TYR A 13 -8.65 -2.84 15.11
C TYR A 13 -8.57 -3.31 13.64
N GLU A 14 -8.91 -2.46 12.68
CA GLU A 14 -8.93 -2.82 11.25
C GLU A 14 -7.51 -3.09 10.74
N LEU A 15 -6.56 -2.22 11.11
CA LEU A 15 -5.15 -2.41 10.79
C LEU A 15 -4.61 -3.67 11.45
N VAL A 16 -4.86 -3.90 12.74
CA VAL A 16 -4.38 -5.09 13.45
C VAL A 16 -4.98 -6.36 12.84
N TYR A 17 -6.26 -6.36 12.48
CA TYR A 17 -6.90 -7.46 11.78
C TYR A 17 -6.22 -7.73 10.43
N TYR A 18 -5.98 -6.69 9.63
CA TYR A 18 -5.25 -6.80 8.36
C TYR A 18 -3.83 -7.33 8.55
N LEU A 19 -3.08 -6.84 9.54
CA LEU A 19 -1.71 -7.29 9.83
C LEU A 19 -1.65 -8.78 10.21
N ARG A 20 -2.74 -9.36 10.73
CA ARG A 20 -2.82 -10.77 11.10
C ARG A 20 -3.36 -11.67 9.98
N THR A 21 -4.31 -11.19 9.18
CA THR A 21 -5.03 -12.01 8.17
C THR A 21 -4.60 -11.72 6.73
N GLY A 22 -4.14 -10.50 6.46
CA GLY A 22 -3.92 -9.95 5.12
C GLY A 22 -5.20 -9.47 4.43
N GLN A 23 -6.32 -9.38 5.14
CA GLN A 23 -7.61 -8.90 4.63
C GLN A 23 -8.20 -7.88 5.60
N LEU A 24 -8.99 -6.92 5.10
CA LEU A 24 -9.76 -6.04 5.97
C LEU A 24 -10.93 -6.82 6.59
N PRO A 25 -11.36 -6.47 7.82
CA PRO A 25 -12.47 -7.14 8.46
C PRO A 25 -13.78 -6.79 7.73
N GLU A 26 -14.55 -7.80 7.36
CA GLU A 26 -15.90 -7.60 6.84
C GLU A 26 -16.89 -7.68 8.01
N PRO A 27 -17.79 -6.69 8.17
CA PRO A 27 -18.80 -6.73 9.21
C PRO A 27 -19.86 -7.79 8.86
N ASP A 28 -20.41 -8.44 9.89
CA ASP A 28 -21.53 -9.35 9.74
C ASP A 28 -22.85 -8.60 9.46
N LEU A 29 -23.96 -9.34 9.33
CA LEU A 29 -25.29 -8.77 9.08
C LEU A 29 -25.73 -7.76 10.16
N PHE A 30 -25.14 -7.82 11.34
CA PHE A 30 -25.45 -6.96 12.49
C PHE A 30 -24.43 -5.83 12.66
N GLY A 31 -23.48 -5.67 11.73
CA GLY A 31 -22.43 -4.66 11.82
C GLY A 31 -21.31 -5.02 12.80
N THR A 32 -21.23 -6.27 13.25
CA THR A 32 -20.22 -6.74 14.19
C THR A 32 -19.01 -7.25 13.42
N PHE A 33 -17.82 -6.83 13.82
CA PHE A 33 -16.58 -7.35 13.26
C PHE A 33 -16.22 -8.72 13.86
N PRO A 34 -15.54 -9.59 13.08
CA PRO A 34 -15.07 -10.89 13.57
C PRO A 34 -14.10 -10.73 14.75
N ALA A 35 -13.80 -11.79 15.49
CA ALA A 35 -12.74 -11.75 16.49
C ALA A 35 -11.35 -11.77 15.82
N LEU A 36 -10.34 -11.17 16.47
CA LEU A 36 -8.96 -11.27 16.01
C LEU A 36 -8.47 -12.72 16.08
N PRO A 37 -7.87 -13.27 15.01
CA PRO A 37 -7.31 -14.61 15.04
C PRO A 37 -6.03 -14.67 15.88
N ASP A 38 -5.81 -15.83 16.51
CA ASP A 38 -4.60 -16.10 17.31
C ASP A 38 -3.35 -16.28 16.45
N LYS A 39 -3.52 -16.82 15.23
CA LYS A 39 -2.40 -17.09 14.32
C LYS A 39 -2.20 -15.94 13.34
N ARG A 40 -0.95 -15.53 13.22
CA ARG A 40 -0.52 -14.53 12.25
C ARG A 40 -0.12 -15.17 10.92
N LYS A 41 -0.57 -14.57 9.83
CA LYS A 41 -0.11 -14.88 8.47
C LYS A 41 1.18 -14.10 8.16
N GLU A 42 2.13 -14.74 7.47
CA GLU A 42 3.28 -14.01 6.94
C GLU A 42 2.87 -13.19 5.72
N LEU A 43 2.84 -11.87 5.88
CA LEU A 43 2.53 -10.90 4.82
C LEU A 43 3.78 -10.39 4.10
N LYS A 44 4.95 -11.01 4.28
CA LYS A 44 6.18 -10.54 3.66
C LYS A 44 6.28 -11.03 2.22
N ASP A 45 6.65 -10.15 1.28
CA ASP A 45 6.90 -10.57 -0.10
C ASP A 45 8.11 -11.51 -0.17
N LYS A 46 7.99 -12.61 -0.92
CA LYS A 46 9.00 -13.69 -0.99
C LYS A 46 10.40 -13.22 -1.38
N GLY A 47 10.50 -12.15 -2.17
CA GLY A 47 11.78 -11.58 -2.63
C GLY A 47 12.46 -10.64 -1.64
N GLN A 48 11.77 -10.23 -0.56
CA GLN A 48 12.34 -9.30 0.41
C GLN A 48 13.36 -10.01 1.33
N ARG A 49 14.42 -9.28 1.72
CA ARG A 49 15.44 -9.79 2.65
C ARG A 49 14.82 -10.31 3.94
N LYS A 50 15.15 -11.55 4.32
CA LYS A 50 14.64 -12.22 5.54
C LYS A 50 14.89 -11.40 6.81
N ALA A 51 16.08 -10.81 6.94
CA ALA A 51 16.45 -9.96 8.08
C ALA A 51 15.81 -8.56 8.05
N CYS A 52 15.20 -8.14 6.93
CA CYS A 52 14.50 -6.86 6.90
C CYS A 52 13.16 -6.98 7.65
N GLY A 53 12.80 -5.97 8.43
CA GLY A 53 11.46 -5.85 9.00
C GLY A 53 10.35 -5.60 7.97
N CYS A 54 10.65 -5.44 6.67
CA CYS A 54 9.71 -5.13 5.59
C CYS A 54 8.46 -6.05 5.60
N MET A 55 7.30 -5.49 5.23
CA MET A 55 6.02 -6.20 5.01
C MET A 55 5.62 -6.10 3.53
N ILE A 56 4.44 -6.62 3.15
CA ILE A 56 3.89 -6.54 1.80
C ILE A 56 4.00 -5.12 1.25
N SER A 57 4.43 -5.02 -0.01
CA SER A 57 4.53 -3.75 -0.72
C SER A 57 3.31 -3.51 -1.61
N LYS A 58 2.89 -2.24 -1.71
CA LYS A 58 1.90 -1.75 -2.68
C LYS A 58 2.57 -0.62 -3.47
N ASP A 59 2.52 -0.69 -4.79
CA ASP A 59 2.96 0.41 -5.65
C ASP A 59 1.89 1.51 -5.67
N ILE A 60 2.34 2.75 -5.57
CA ILE A 60 1.51 3.97 -5.59
C ILE A 60 1.99 4.95 -6.67
N GLY A 61 2.98 4.57 -7.48
CA GLY A 61 3.48 5.39 -8.57
C GLY A 61 2.64 5.23 -9.84
N MET A 62 2.60 6.27 -10.66
CA MET A 62 1.97 6.22 -11.99
C MET A 62 2.97 6.61 -13.08
N TYR A 63 3.07 5.78 -14.12
CA TYR A 63 3.93 6.07 -15.28
C TYR A 63 3.48 7.32 -16.02
N ASN A 64 4.42 8.02 -16.65
CA ASN A 64 4.15 9.19 -17.48
C ASN A 64 3.36 10.27 -16.75
N THR A 65 3.71 10.57 -15.50
CA THR A 65 3.06 11.63 -14.71
C THR A 65 4.04 12.53 -13.98
N CYS A 66 5.26 12.04 -13.73
CA CYS A 66 6.29 12.80 -13.03
C CYS A 66 6.80 14.00 -13.85
N ARG A 67 6.67 15.21 -13.30
CA ARG A 67 7.06 16.48 -13.96
C ARG A 67 8.54 16.86 -13.81
N HIS A 68 9.38 15.97 -13.27
CA HIS A 68 10.81 16.24 -13.09
C HIS A 68 11.64 16.07 -14.38
N PHE A 69 11.14 15.29 -15.35
CA PHE A 69 11.77 15.10 -16.67
C PHE A 69 13.26 14.71 -16.62
N CYS A 70 13.64 13.88 -15.65
CA CYS A 70 15.02 13.40 -15.52
C CYS A 70 15.42 12.60 -16.77
N VAL A 71 16.63 12.84 -17.28
CA VAL A 71 17.17 12.19 -18.49
C VAL A 71 17.28 10.66 -18.35
N TYR A 72 17.41 10.18 -17.11
CA TYR A 72 17.52 8.75 -16.78
C TYR A 72 16.20 8.12 -16.31
N CYS A 73 15.07 8.82 -16.43
CA CYS A 73 13.78 8.32 -15.95
C CYS A 73 13.25 7.23 -16.88
N TYR A 74 13.16 6.00 -16.40
CA TYR A 74 12.52 4.91 -17.15
C TYR A 74 10.98 5.00 -17.14
N ALA A 75 10.41 5.72 -16.17
CA ALA A 75 8.96 5.79 -15.96
C ALA A 75 8.26 6.85 -16.83
N ASN A 76 9.02 7.67 -17.57
CA ASN A 76 8.50 8.71 -18.45
C ASN A 76 9.00 8.47 -19.89
N THR A 77 8.06 8.26 -20.81
CA THR A 77 8.34 8.02 -22.22
C THR A 77 8.54 9.32 -23.01
N SER A 78 7.76 10.38 -22.74
CA SER A 78 7.95 11.69 -23.37
C SER A 78 7.35 12.82 -22.52
N ARG A 79 7.76 14.07 -22.77
CA ARG A 79 7.25 15.25 -22.05
C ARG A 79 5.76 15.49 -22.34
N GLU A 80 5.35 15.25 -23.58
CA GLU A 80 3.98 15.45 -24.05
C GLU A 80 3.02 14.46 -23.36
N CYS A 81 3.45 13.19 -23.21
CA CYS A 81 2.67 12.17 -22.52
C CYS A 81 2.43 12.54 -21.05
N VAL A 82 3.48 13.02 -20.37
CA VAL A 82 3.39 13.51 -18.99
C VAL A 82 2.39 14.66 -18.87
N GLN A 83 2.50 15.67 -19.72
CA GLN A 83 1.59 16.82 -19.68
C GLN A 83 0.13 16.43 -19.88
N LYS A 84 -0.14 15.50 -20.81
CA LYS A 84 -1.49 14.99 -21.07
C LYS A 84 -2.05 14.23 -19.87
N ASN A 85 -1.27 13.35 -19.25
CA ASN A 85 -1.74 12.50 -18.16
C ASN A 85 -1.91 13.29 -16.86
N VAL A 86 -1.01 14.24 -16.57
CA VAL A 86 -1.15 15.13 -15.41
C VAL A 86 -2.45 15.93 -15.47
N ALA A 87 -2.85 16.39 -16.66
CA ALA A 87 -4.12 17.10 -16.84
C ALA A 87 -5.37 16.24 -16.56
N GLN A 88 -5.23 14.91 -16.49
CA GLN A 88 -6.31 13.96 -16.20
C GLN A 88 -6.26 13.41 -14.78
N CYS A 89 -5.29 13.84 -13.97
CA CYS A 89 -5.19 13.40 -12.58
C CYS A 89 -6.32 13.97 -11.72
N SER A 90 -6.86 13.13 -10.83
CA SER A 90 -7.75 13.55 -9.76
C SER A 90 -7.02 13.54 -8.41
N ASP A 91 -7.33 14.52 -7.57
CA ASP A 91 -6.74 14.62 -6.22
C ASP A 91 -7.20 13.50 -5.28
N ASN A 92 -8.26 12.77 -5.66
CA ASN A 92 -8.81 11.65 -4.88
C ASN A 92 -8.25 10.28 -5.33
N SER A 93 -7.20 10.27 -6.16
CA SER A 93 -6.55 9.02 -6.56
C SER A 93 -5.53 8.57 -5.52
N GLU A 94 -5.35 7.24 -5.39
CA GLU A 94 -4.31 6.68 -4.52
C GLU A 94 -2.88 6.85 -5.08
N ASN A 95 -2.75 7.34 -6.32
CA ASN A 95 -1.48 7.45 -7.01
C ASN A 95 -0.79 8.79 -6.70
N LEU A 96 0.52 8.74 -6.49
CA LEU A 96 1.33 9.95 -6.32
C LEU A 96 1.83 10.46 -7.69
N ILE A 97 1.67 11.77 -7.93
CA ILE A 97 2.08 12.47 -9.17
C ILE A 97 3.01 13.65 -8.89
#